data_AF-A0A2Z6R961-F1
#
_entry.id   AF-A0A2Z6R961-F1
#
_cell.length_a   1.000
_cell.length_b   1.000
_cell.length_c   1.000
_cell.angle_alpha   90.00
_cell.angle_beta   90.00
_cell.angle_gamma   90.00
#
_symmetry.space_group_name_H-M   'P 1'
#
loop_
_entity.id
_entity.type
_entity.pdbx_description
1 polymer ?
#
loop_
_entity_poly.entity_id
_entity_poly.type
_entity_poly.pdbx_seq_one_letter_code
_entity_poly.pdbx_strand_id
1 'polypeptide(L)'
;MSTHNQLADIKPTYQEIEQALINVVKAGIYYRRPKEGKFMQSYKERIKKLRQAEEPQEYVLKLAMTIFPNKDKYDKIMDDYKSWYGQDPKILNSIIELYKLYHKLAKDYFVTEDKVNEETEDFLSSL
;
A
#
# COMPACT_ATOMS: atom_id res chain seq x y z
N MET A 1 28.79 15.12 16.92
CA MET A 1 27.35 15.20 16.61
C MET A 1 27.08 14.28 15.44
N SER A 2 26.54 13.08 15.68
CA SER A 2 26.32 12.07 14.64
C SER A 2 24.90 12.14 14.10
N THR A 3 24.76 12.68 12.89
CA THR A 3 23.55 12.77 12.06
C THR A 3 23.17 11.42 11.44
N HIS A 4 23.23 10.33 12.21
CA HIS A 4 22.95 8.96 11.69
C HIS A 4 21.71 8.29 12.26
N ASN A 5 20.92 8.97 13.11
CA ASN A 5 19.70 8.39 13.71
C ASN A 5 18.38 9.10 13.36
N GLN A 6 18.36 10.06 12.43
CA GLN A 6 17.11 10.77 12.06
C GLN A 6 16.47 10.30 10.75
N LEU A 7 17.13 9.44 9.96
CA LEU A 7 16.62 8.97 8.67
C LEU A 7 15.63 7.78 8.77
N ALA A 8 15.58 7.10 9.93
CA ALA A 8 14.78 5.89 10.09
C ALA A 8 13.26 6.14 10.21
N ASP A 9 12.86 7.39 10.47
CA ASP A 9 11.46 7.74 10.81
C ASP A 9 10.77 8.66 9.79
N ILE A 10 11.40 8.90 8.63
CA ILE A 10 10.77 9.70 7.58
C ILE A 10 9.67 8.86 6.91
N LYS A 11 8.43 9.33 7.06
CA LYS A 11 7.25 8.75 6.40
C LYS A 11 7.37 8.93 4.88
N PRO A 12 7.02 7.90 4.08
CA PRO A 12 7.00 8.04 2.63
C PRO A 12 6.10 9.19 2.14
N THR A 13 6.58 9.90 1.14
CA THR A 13 5.84 10.96 0.45
C THR A 13 4.88 10.37 -0.59
N TYR A 14 3.82 11.09 -0.92
CA TYR A 14 2.89 10.66 -1.97
C TYR A 14 3.59 10.51 -3.33
N GLN A 15 4.63 11.30 -3.62
CA GLN A 15 5.41 11.19 -4.85
C GLN A 15 6.19 9.87 -4.92
N GLU A 16 6.78 9.42 -3.81
CA GLU A 16 7.45 8.11 -3.74
C GLU A 16 6.46 6.97 -3.98
N ILE A 17 5.25 7.07 -3.41
CA ILE A 17 4.16 6.11 -3.63
C ILE A 17 3.71 6.13 -5.10
N GLU A 18 3.50 7.30 -5.68
CA GLU A 18 3.11 7.44 -7.09
C GLU A 18 4.16 6.80 -8.01
N GLN A 19 5.44 7.08 -7.75
CA GLN A 19 6.53 6.52 -8.53
C GLN A 19 6.59 4.99 -8.42
N ALA A 20 6.36 4.44 -7.22
CA ALA A 20 6.28 3.00 -7.01
C ALA A 20 5.06 2.38 -7.75
N LEU A 21 3.89 3.02 -7.73
CA LEU A 21 2.72 2.60 -8.52
C LEU A 21 3.04 2.58 -10.02
N ILE A 22 3.70 3.63 -10.54
CA ILE A 22 4.13 3.71 -11.93
C ILE A 22 5.12 2.57 -12.26
N ASN A 23 6.03 2.23 -11.35
CA ASN A 23 6.98 1.13 -11.54
C ASN A 23 6.28 -0.23 -11.65
N VAL A 24 5.20 -0.46 -10.90
CA VAL A 24 4.37 -1.67 -11.05
C VAL A 24 3.72 -1.72 -12.44
N VAL A 25 3.20 -0.60 -12.94
CA VAL A 25 2.63 -0.51 -14.30
C VAL A 25 3.70 -0.77 -15.35
N LYS A 26 4.91 -0.18 -15.21
CA LYS A 26 6.06 -0.44 -16.10
C LYS A 26 6.45 -1.92 -16.11
N ALA A 27 6.47 -2.57 -14.95
CA ALA A 27 6.73 -4.01 -14.86
C ALA A 27 5.65 -4.84 -15.56
N GLY A 28 4.38 -4.47 -15.42
CA GLY A 28 3.28 -5.08 -16.16
C GLY A 28 3.44 -4.97 -17.68
N ILE A 29 3.83 -3.78 -18.18
CA ILE A 29 4.12 -3.57 -19.61
C ILE A 29 5.31 -4.43 -20.06
N TYR A 30 6.37 -4.51 -19.26
CA TYR A 30 7.56 -5.32 -19.58
C TYR A 30 7.20 -6.79 -19.82
N TYR A 31 6.33 -7.36 -18.99
CA TYR A 31 5.83 -8.74 -19.16
C TYR A 31 4.59 -8.84 -20.08
N ARG A 32 4.28 -7.80 -20.86
CA ARG A 32 3.15 -7.76 -21.80
C ARG A 32 1.80 -8.12 -21.16
N ARG A 33 1.58 -7.73 -19.91
CA ARG A 33 0.27 -7.89 -19.25
C ARG A 33 -0.80 -7.14 -20.05
N PRO A 34 -2.01 -7.72 -20.26
CA PRO A 34 -3.07 -7.06 -21.01
C PRO A 34 -3.44 -5.71 -20.39
N LYS A 35 -3.46 -4.65 -21.20
CA LYS A 35 -3.76 -3.28 -20.72
C LYS A 35 -5.15 -3.17 -20.11
N GLU A 36 -6.14 -3.86 -20.68
CA GLU A 36 -7.50 -3.93 -20.14
C GLU A 36 -7.67 -5.00 -19.04
N GLY A 37 -6.58 -5.70 -18.69
CA GLY A 37 -6.59 -6.69 -17.62
C GLY A 37 -6.69 -6.05 -16.24
N LYS A 38 -7.33 -6.78 -15.30
CA LYS A 38 -7.55 -6.35 -13.91
C LYS A 38 -6.29 -5.83 -13.23
N PHE A 39 -5.14 -6.47 -13.45
CA PHE A 39 -3.85 -6.02 -12.94
C PHE A 39 -3.54 -4.58 -13.37
N MET A 40 -3.49 -4.32 -14.68
CA MET A 40 -3.11 -3.03 -15.24
C MET A 40 -4.12 -1.93 -14.87
N GLN A 41 -5.43 -2.22 -14.98
CA GLN A 41 -6.48 -1.26 -14.67
C GLN A 41 -6.51 -0.91 -13.17
N SER A 42 -6.25 -1.87 -12.28
CA SER A 42 -6.23 -1.60 -10.83
C SER A 42 -5.13 -0.60 -10.42
N TYR A 43 -3.92 -0.72 -10.97
CA TYR A 43 -2.83 0.21 -10.68
C TYR A 43 -3.02 1.56 -11.38
N LYS A 44 -3.55 1.57 -12.61
CA LYS A 44 -3.92 2.80 -13.33
C LYS A 44 -4.94 3.61 -12.53
N GLU A 45 -5.97 2.96 -11.99
CA GLU A 45 -7.01 3.64 -11.22
C GLU A 45 -6.47 4.21 -9.90
N ARG A 46 -5.55 3.50 -9.21
CA ARG A 46 -4.88 4.04 -8.02
C ARG A 46 -4.08 5.31 -8.32
N ILE A 47 -3.33 5.33 -9.44
CA ILE A 47 -2.57 6.53 -9.87
C ILE A 47 -3.53 7.66 -10.22
N LYS A 48 -4.62 7.38 -10.93
CA LYS A 48 -5.62 8.37 -11.31
C LYS A 48 -6.24 9.01 -10.07
N LYS A 49 -6.71 8.21 -9.11
CA LYS A 49 -7.30 8.70 -7.86
C LYS A 49 -6.31 9.51 -7.03
N LEU A 50 -5.05 9.07 -6.95
CA LEU A 50 -3.98 9.81 -6.27
C LEU A 50 -3.78 11.21 -6.88
N ARG A 51 -3.68 11.32 -8.21
CA ARG A 51 -3.49 12.60 -8.90
C ARG A 51 -4.71 13.54 -8.81
N GLN A 52 -5.88 12.99 -8.55
CA GLN A 52 -7.14 13.73 -8.42
C GLN A 52 -7.47 14.08 -6.97
N ALA A 53 -6.73 13.55 -6.01
CA ALA A 53 -6.95 13.86 -4.60
C ALA A 53 -6.58 15.31 -4.31
N GLU A 54 -7.46 16.02 -3.60
CA GLU A 54 -7.19 17.36 -3.08
C GLU A 54 -6.00 17.34 -2.11
N GLU A 55 -5.94 16.30 -1.28
CA GLU A 55 -4.86 16.04 -0.33
C GLU A 55 -4.17 14.69 -0.65
N PRO A 56 -3.20 14.63 -1.58
CA PRO A 56 -2.56 13.39 -2.03
C PRO A 56 -1.90 12.60 -0.90
N GLN A 57 -1.30 13.29 0.08
CA GLN A 57 -0.63 12.65 1.20
C GLN A 57 -1.64 11.96 2.14
N GLU A 58 -2.77 12.61 2.43
CA GLU A 58 -3.83 12.01 3.25
C GLU A 58 -4.49 10.83 2.51
N TYR A 59 -4.69 10.97 1.20
CA TYR A 59 -5.23 9.90 0.36
C TYR A 59 -4.36 8.63 0.42
N VAL A 60 -3.04 8.74 0.24
CA VAL A 60 -2.15 7.55 0.30
C VAL A 60 -2.10 6.94 1.69
N LEU A 61 -2.18 7.76 2.75
CA LEU A 61 -2.24 7.27 4.13
C LEU A 61 -3.51 6.44 4.36
N LYS A 62 -4.69 6.98 4.02
CA LYS A 62 -5.97 6.27 4.14
C LYS A 62 -5.99 4.97 3.33
N LEU A 63 -5.46 5.02 2.10
CA LEU A 63 -5.32 3.83 1.27
C LEU A 63 -4.40 2.79 1.92
N ALA A 64 -3.26 3.21 2.47
CA ALA A 64 -2.32 2.32 3.14
C ALA A 64 -2.96 1.64 4.37
N MET A 65 -3.68 2.40 5.19
CA MET A 65 -4.42 1.87 6.36
C MET A 65 -5.49 0.85 5.96
N THR A 66 -6.19 1.10 4.85
CA THR A 66 -7.21 0.17 4.33
C THR A 66 -6.60 -1.13 3.82
N ILE A 67 -5.45 -1.06 3.15
CA ILE A 67 -4.76 -2.25 2.62
C ILE A 67 -4.10 -3.05 3.76
N PHE A 68 -3.49 -2.35 4.73
CA PHE A 68 -2.73 -2.91 5.83
C PHE A 68 -3.25 -2.40 7.18
N PRO A 69 -4.42 -2.90 7.65
CA PRO A 69 -4.98 -2.51 8.94
C PRO A 69 -4.20 -3.07 10.13
N ASN A 70 -3.41 -4.11 9.93
CA ASN A 70 -2.56 -4.73 10.96
C ASN A 70 -1.37 -5.47 10.33
N LYS A 71 -0.44 -5.92 11.19
CA LYS A 71 0.78 -6.62 10.78
C LYS A 71 0.49 -7.97 10.11
N ASP A 72 -0.45 -8.75 10.63
CA ASP A 72 -0.77 -10.08 10.08
C ASP A 72 -1.30 -9.99 8.65
N LYS A 73 -2.11 -8.97 8.37
CA LYS A 73 -2.61 -8.70 7.02
C LYS A 73 -1.48 -8.32 6.06
N TYR A 74 -0.51 -7.51 6.53
CA TYR A 74 0.68 -7.20 5.76
C TYR A 74 1.49 -8.45 5.43
N ASP A 75 1.84 -9.25 6.44
CA ASP A 75 2.66 -10.46 6.25
C ASP A 75 1.98 -11.45 5.29
N LYS A 76 0.67 -11.69 5.46
CA LYS A 76 -0.11 -12.55 4.56
C LYS A 76 -0.10 -12.05 3.12
N ILE A 77 -0.35 -10.77 2.90
CA ILE A 77 -0.34 -10.19 1.54
C ILE A 77 1.05 -10.34 0.91
N MET A 78 2.12 -10.13 1.68
CA MET A 78 3.48 -10.26 1.16
C MET A 78 3.78 -11.69 0.69
N ASP A 79 3.29 -12.70 1.41
CA ASP A 79 3.46 -14.11 1.02
C ASP A 79 2.55 -14.51 -0.14
N ASP A 80 1.30 -14.03 -0.18
CA ASP A 80 0.39 -14.24 -1.32
C ASP A 80 1.01 -13.72 -2.63
N TYR A 81 1.59 -12.52 -2.62
CA TYR A 81 2.21 -11.94 -3.82
C TYR A 81 3.49 -12.65 -4.23
N LYS A 82 4.31 -13.15 -3.29
CA LYS A 82 5.46 -14.02 -3.61
C LYS A 82 4.99 -15.30 -4.31
N SER A 83 3.90 -15.90 -3.84
CA SER A 83 3.30 -17.09 -4.46
C SER A 83 2.79 -16.79 -5.87
N TRP A 84 2.05 -15.69 -6.06
CA TRP A 84 1.43 -15.36 -7.35
C TRP A 84 2.42 -14.88 -8.41
N TYR A 85 3.47 -14.15 -8.03
CA TYR A 85 4.40 -13.50 -8.96
C TYR A 85 5.84 -13.97 -8.82
N GLY A 86 6.09 -15.09 -8.13
CA GLY A 86 7.44 -15.63 -7.95
C GLY A 86 8.21 -15.88 -9.27
N GLN A 87 7.49 -16.16 -10.36
CA GLN A 87 8.08 -16.35 -11.70
C GLN A 87 8.24 -15.04 -12.50
N ASP A 88 7.67 -13.93 -12.01
CA ASP A 88 7.74 -12.60 -12.64
C ASP A 88 8.50 -11.61 -11.74
N PRO A 89 9.84 -11.76 -11.57
CA PRO A 89 10.60 -11.05 -10.55
C PRO A 89 10.49 -9.52 -10.62
N LYS A 90 10.35 -8.90 -11.82
CA LYS A 90 10.17 -7.44 -11.87
C LYS A 90 8.79 -7.01 -11.37
N ILE A 91 7.74 -7.79 -11.63
CA ILE A 91 6.40 -7.50 -11.08
C ILE A 91 6.46 -7.67 -9.57
N LEU A 92 6.97 -8.81 -9.10
CA LEU A 92 7.08 -9.08 -7.68
C LEU A 92 7.84 -7.96 -6.96
N ASN A 93 9.07 -7.64 -7.39
CA ASN A 93 9.89 -6.63 -6.72
C ASN A 93 9.20 -5.25 -6.69
N SER A 94 8.60 -4.83 -7.80
CA SER A 94 7.88 -3.54 -7.85
C SER A 94 6.70 -3.47 -6.87
N ILE A 95 5.98 -4.58 -6.68
CA ILE A 95 4.87 -4.65 -5.73
C ILE A 95 5.37 -4.66 -4.29
N ILE A 96 6.42 -5.44 -4.02
CA ILE A 96 7.04 -5.51 -2.69
C ILE A 96 7.58 -4.13 -2.27
N GLU A 97 8.20 -3.38 -3.18
CA GLU A 97 8.65 -2.01 -2.91
C GLU A 97 7.48 -1.09 -2.57
N LEU A 98 6.42 -1.09 -3.39
CA LEU A 98 5.20 -0.32 -3.13
C LEU A 98 4.60 -0.67 -1.75
N TYR A 99 4.51 -1.95 -1.42
CA TYR A 99 3.85 -2.41 -0.20
C TYR A 99 4.66 -2.14 1.05
N LYS A 100 6.00 -2.13 0.95
CA LYS A 100 6.87 -1.63 2.02
C LYS A 100 6.61 -0.15 2.32
N LEU A 101 6.39 0.68 1.30
CA LEU A 101 6.07 2.09 1.50
C LEU A 101 4.70 2.27 2.17
N TYR A 102 3.67 1.56 1.70
CA TYR A 102 2.36 1.58 2.37
C TYR A 102 2.43 1.07 3.81
N HIS A 103 3.15 -0.01 4.08
CA HIS A 103 3.35 -0.50 5.45
C HIS A 103 4.01 0.55 6.35
N LYS A 104 5.06 1.25 5.87
CA LYS A 104 5.70 2.33 6.63
C LYS A 104 4.73 3.48 6.97
N LEU A 105 3.77 3.77 6.09
CA LEU A 105 2.70 4.73 6.37
C LEU A 105 1.72 4.20 7.43
N ALA A 106 1.20 2.99 7.23
CA ALA A 106 0.09 2.44 8.01
C ALA A 106 0.48 1.88 9.38
N LYS A 107 1.74 1.45 9.60
CA LYS A 107 2.15 0.70 10.81
C LYS A 107 1.86 1.41 12.14
N ASP A 108 1.85 2.74 12.16
CA ASP A 108 1.60 3.52 13.38
C ASP A 108 0.09 3.71 13.64
N TYR A 109 -0.75 3.27 12.70
CA TYR A 109 -2.21 3.35 12.73
C TYR A 109 -2.86 1.97 12.71
N PHE A 110 -2.10 0.92 13.01
CA PHE A 110 -2.66 -0.42 13.09
C PHE A 110 -3.76 -0.47 14.14
N VAL A 111 -4.84 -1.16 13.77
CA VAL A 111 -6.03 -1.29 14.60
C VAL A 111 -5.64 -2.01 15.91
N THR A 112 -6.03 -1.42 17.03
CA THR A 112 -5.89 -2.01 18.36
C THR A 112 -7.15 -2.77 18.74
N GLU A 113 -7.03 -3.71 19.67
CA GLU A 113 -8.18 -4.45 20.20
C GLU A 113 -9.23 -3.52 20.82
N ASP A 114 -8.79 -2.49 21.56
CA ASP A 114 -9.67 -1.46 22.11
C ASP A 114 -10.51 -0.78 21.03
N LYS A 115 -9.89 -0.43 19.89
CA LYS A 115 -10.59 0.23 18.78
C LYS A 115 -11.56 -0.72 18.07
N VAL A 116 -11.22 -2.01 17.96
CA VAL A 116 -12.16 -3.02 17.45
C VAL A 116 -13.37 -3.14 18.37
N ASN A 117 -13.15 -3.17 19.68
CA ASN A 117 -14.22 -3.27 20.66
C ASN A 117 -15.14 -2.04 20.60
N GLU A 118 -14.56 -0.83 20.54
CA GLU A 118 -15.30 0.43 20.38
C GLU A 118 -16.14 0.43 19.08
N GLU A 119 -15.54 0.13 17.93
CA GLU A 119 -16.26 0.07 16.65
C GLU A 119 -17.34 -1.03 16.64
N THR A 120 -17.12 -2.13 17.36
CA THR A 120 -18.11 -3.22 17.50
C THR A 120 -19.29 -2.79 18.38
N GLU A 121 -19.02 -2.13 19.51
CA GLU A 121 -20.06 -1.60 20.39
C GLU A 121 -20.90 -0.53 19.68
N ASP A 122 -20.25 0.42 18.99
CA ASP A 122 -20.93 1.45 18.19
C ASP A 122 -21.83 0.81 17.12
N PHE A 123 -21.29 -0.15 16.36
CA PHE A 123 -22.05 -0.86 15.34
C PHE A 123 -23.26 -1.60 15.91
N LEU A 124 -23.10 -2.28 17.05
CA LEU A 124 -24.18 -3.03 17.71
C LEU A 124 -25.17 -2.13 18.46
N SER A 125 -24.80 -0.89 18.84
CA SER A 125 -25.68 0.07 19.50
C SER A 125 -26.85 0.54 18.63
N SER A 126 -26.77 0.26 17.32
CA SER A 126 -27.80 0.55 16.32
C SER A 126 -28.89 -0.54 16.17
N LEU A 127 -28.80 -1.64 16.95
CA LEU A 127 -29.80 -2.72 17.02
C LEU A 127 -30.97 -2.38 17.94
#